data_AF-A0A929DH04-F1
#
_entry.id   AF-A0A929DH04-F1
#
_cell.length_a   1.000
_cell.length_b   1.000
_cell.length_c   1.000
_cell.angle_alpha   90.00
_cell.angle_beta   90.00
_cell.angle_gamma   90.00
#
_symmetry.space_group_name_H-M   'P 1'
#
loop_
_entity.id
_entity.type
_entity.pdbx_description
1 polymer ?
#
loop_
_entity_poly.entity_id
_entity_poly.type
_entity_poly.pdbx_seq_one_letter_code
_entity_poly.pdbx_strand_id
1 'polypeptide(L)'
;MVGFLFRRFFPFLVILIIYAPVIAQVQDSIISSQKDINVDELNKKLLDAAYIGNDVSVLKLLEAGADPNTSMWNGITPLMFAADNGFLKTVKILVLNGADVNKKPENQVSALVSAVFNNNMDIAELLIRHEADINDTDSYGVSSLIYAAAYNYYSLCDMLLYYEENIEVQDKKGTNAVMAATVIGNYDIVKLLIDNGAQINKTDNEGNTALMMAAQNGDTSLINLLLNHHAGPDHVNKYGLSALHVAIKNGHLDAVRLLVNYGAEISPKDNTGYTPYALAKKSGNREMKKYLSSLKIKKTFSPTIDRLFLSPCFKLNTGDLYFGSDVGIMDENLETGLQFGFYSRTIPKRVLIKSDENIFYQYWEKRSNLEFGINKYLHLSDLPSGASVDLYLYGKIVYSFGGKYPGSDKKAKSITKIVPGFGICWGHELFRFNVGYEFFNTGIKPINSHWINLGISVNLNLHKKELQDKVLEWY
;
A
#
# COMPACT_ATOMS: atom_id res chain seq x y z
N MET A 1 14.21 -11.59 85.55
CA MET A 1 14.38 -11.66 84.07
C MET A 1 15.61 -12.48 83.64
N VAL A 2 16.75 -12.38 84.34
CA VAL A 2 17.98 -13.15 84.01
C VAL A 2 17.85 -14.67 84.26
N GLY A 3 17.14 -15.11 85.30
CA GLY A 3 16.94 -16.54 85.59
C GLY A 3 16.00 -17.30 84.64
N PHE A 4 15.13 -16.60 83.91
CA PHE A 4 14.15 -17.22 82.99
C PHE A 4 14.77 -17.51 81.61
N LEU A 5 15.71 -16.67 81.15
CA LEU A 5 16.50 -16.91 79.95
C LEU A 5 17.50 -18.06 80.15
N PHE A 6 18.14 -18.16 81.32
CA PHE A 6 19.10 -19.23 81.58
C PHE A 6 18.47 -20.62 81.53
N ARG A 7 17.27 -20.82 82.10
CA ARG A 7 16.59 -22.14 82.09
C ARG A 7 16.11 -22.61 80.72
N ARG A 8 15.83 -21.69 79.78
CA ARG A 8 15.32 -22.03 78.44
C ARG A 8 16.44 -22.29 77.42
N PHE A 9 17.60 -21.66 77.61
CA PHE A 9 18.75 -21.79 76.70
C PHE A 9 19.85 -22.73 77.19
N PHE A 10 19.91 -23.06 78.49
CA PHE A 10 20.88 -24.02 79.02
C PHE A 10 20.85 -25.42 78.35
N PRO A 11 19.68 -26.04 78.06
CA PRO A 11 19.68 -27.31 77.34
C PRO A 11 20.17 -27.17 75.88
N PHE A 12 19.91 -26.04 75.22
CA PHE A 12 20.43 -25.77 73.87
C PHE A 12 21.94 -25.51 73.86
N LEU A 13 22.47 -24.85 74.90
CA LEU A 13 23.91 -24.61 75.05
C LEU A 13 24.66 -25.91 75.35
N VAL A 14 24.07 -26.80 76.15
CA VAL A 14 24.63 -28.14 76.45
C VAL A 14 24.58 -29.04 75.21
N ILE A 15 23.51 -28.97 74.40
CA ILE A 15 23.44 -29.66 73.10
C ILE A 15 24.50 -29.09 72.14
N LEU A 16 24.69 -27.76 72.07
CA LEU A 16 25.74 -27.17 71.23
C LEU A 16 27.16 -27.57 71.68
N ILE A 17 27.43 -27.65 72.98
CA ILE A 17 28.75 -28.02 73.51
C ILE A 17 29.03 -29.53 73.36
N ILE A 18 28.01 -30.39 73.46
CA ILE A 18 28.15 -31.85 73.27
C ILE A 18 28.26 -32.22 71.79
N TYR A 19 27.54 -31.51 70.91
CA TYR A 19 27.52 -31.81 69.47
C TYR A 19 28.53 -30.99 68.65
N ALA A 20 29.07 -29.87 69.13
CA ALA A 20 30.11 -29.12 68.40
C ALA A 20 31.37 -29.95 68.07
N PRO A 21 31.90 -30.82 68.96
CA PRO A 21 33.03 -31.69 68.63
C PRO A 21 32.64 -32.80 67.64
N VAL A 22 31.39 -33.27 67.70
CA VAL A 22 30.85 -34.29 66.78
C VAL A 22 30.56 -33.69 65.41
N ILE A 23 30.06 -32.45 65.34
CA ILE A 23 29.87 -31.70 64.08
C ILE A 23 31.23 -31.35 63.49
N ALA A 24 32.21 -30.93 64.29
CA ALA A 24 33.58 -30.70 63.83
C ALA A 24 34.26 -32.00 63.35
N GLN A 25 34.12 -33.13 64.07
CA GLN A 25 34.63 -34.42 63.62
C GLN A 25 33.88 -34.99 62.41
N VAL A 26 32.57 -34.79 62.30
CA VAL A 26 31.78 -35.18 61.13
C VAL A 26 32.17 -34.31 59.93
N GLN A 27 32.37 -33.01 60.12
CA GLN A 27 32.80 -32.09 59.08
C GLN A 27 34.25 -32.37 58.65
N ASP A 28 35.17 -32.63 59.59
CA ASP A 28 36.56 -33.04 59.30
C ASP A 28 36.65 -34.45 58.69
N SER A 29 35.75 -35.38 59.05
CA SER A 29 35.69 -36.74 58.46
C SER A 29 35.02 -36.79 57.08
N ILE A 30 34.07 -35.89 56.81
CA ILE A 30 33.51 -35.65 55.47
C ILE A 30 34.58 -35.02 54.57
N ILE A 31 35.33 -34.05 55.10
CA ILE A 31 36.46 -33.42 54.38
C ILE A 31 37.62 -34.41 54.20
N SER A 32 37.87 -35.33 55.14
CA SER A 32 38.95 -36.34 55.01
C SER A 32 38.57 -37.57 54.18
N SER A 33 37.30 -37.73 53.80
CA SER A 33 36.84 -38.82 52.92
C SER A 33 36.56 -38.38 51.48
N GLN A 34 36.72 -37.08 51.19
CA GLN A 34 36.82 -36.53 49.83
C GLN A 34 38.15 -36.94 49.19
N LYS A 35 38.21 -38.20 48.78
CA LYS A 35 39.09 -38.70 47.74
C LYS A 35 38.91 -37.78 46.53
N ASP A 36 39.92 -36.96 46.21
CA ASP A 36 40.00 -35.99 45.10
C ASP A 36 38.82 -36.12 44.12
N ILE A 37 37.69 -35.47 44.45
CA ILE A 37 36.54 -35.46 43.56
C ILE A 37 36.99 -34.62 42.37
N ASN A 38 37.25 -35.29 41.25
CA ASN A 38 37.62 -34.62 40.02
C ASN A 38 36.40 -33.85 39.49
N VAL A 39 36.26 -32.59 39.91
CA VAL A 39 35.16 -31.70 39.56
C VAL A 39 35.03 -31.57 38.04
N ASP A 40 36.14 -31.59 37.30
CA ASP A 40 36.13 -31.54 35.83
C ASP A 40 35.49 -32.80 35.22
N GLU A 41 35.74 -33.97 35.80
CA GLU A 41 35.11 -35.22 35.37
C GLU A 41 33.61 -35.24 35.71
N LEU A 42 33.22 -34.73 36.88
CA LEU A 42 31.80 -34.57 37.25
C LEU A 42 31.09 -33.62 36.29
N ASN A 43 31.69 -32.47 35.98
CA ASN A 43 31.17 -31.47 35.06
C ASN A 43 30.98 -32.02 33.65
N LYS A 44 31.95 -32.81 33.15
CA LYS A 44 31.83 -33.49 31.86
C LYS A 44 30.69 -34.52 31.86
N LYS A 45 30.59 -35.35 32.91
CA LYS A 45 29.49 -36.32 33.05
C LYS A 45 28.13 -35.63 33.17
N LEU A 46 28.07 -34.45 33.77
CA LEU A 46 26.84 -33.67 33.89
C LEU A 46 26.36 -33.18 32.52
N LEU A 47 27.28 -32.68 31.69
CA LEU A 47 26.97 -32.32 30.30
C LEU A 47 26.44 -33.52 29.51
N ASP A 48 27.11 -34.66 29.59
CA ASP A 48 26.69 -35.89 28.90
C ASP A 48 25.33 -36.39 29.40
N ALA A 49 25.11 -36.40 30.72
CA ALA A 49 23.85 -36.83 31.34
C ALA A 49 22.68 -35.91 30.98
N ALA A 50 22.92 -34.60 30.90
CA ALA A 50 21.92 -33.63 30.47
C ALA A 50 21.58 -33.76 28.98
N TYR A 51 22.59 -34.01 28.14
CA TYR A 51 22.43 -34.24 26.69
C TYR A 51 21.58 -35.48 26.37
N ILE A 52 21.66 -36.55 27.17
CA ILE A 52 20.83 -37.75 26.99
C ILE A 52 19.54 -37.75 27.82
N GLY A 53 19.32 -36.74 28.68
CA GLY A 53 18.12 -36.62 29.50
C GLY A 53 18.05 -37.58 30.69
N ASN A 54 19.19 -38.02 31.23
CA ASN A 54 19.23 -38.93 32.39
C ASN A 54 19.09 -38.14 33.70
N ASP A 55 17.84 -37.88 34.09
CA ASP A 55 17.46 -37.09 35.26
C ASP A 55 18.06 -37.61 36.57
N VAL A 56 18.11 -38.94 36.74
CA VAL A 56 18.69 -39.58 37.93
C VAL A 56 20.20 -39.32 38.03
N SER A 57 20.91 -39.39 36.91
CA SER A 57 22.36 -39.16 36.89
C SER A 57 22.66 -37.68 37.07
N VAL A 58 21.88 -36.79 36.46
CA VAL A 58 21.99 -35.34 36.66
C VAL A 58 21.83 -34.98 38.13
N LEU A 59 20.79 -35.47 38.82
CA LEU A 59 20.58 -35.20 40.24
C LEU A 59 21.76 -35.68 41.10
N LYS A 60 22.22 -36.92 40.89
CA LYS A 60 23.36 -37.49 41.64
C LYS A 60 24.66 -36.72 41.41
N LEU A 61 24.89 -36.25 40.19
CA LEU A 61 26.10 -35.48 39.85
C LEU A 61 26.06 -34.09 40.51
N LEU A 62 24.90 -33.44 40.55
CA LEU A 62 24.72 -32.17 41.26
C LEU A 62 24.89 -32.35 42.78
N GLU A 63 24.31 -33.39 43.38
CA GLU A 63 24.50 -33.75 44.79
C GLU A 63 25.97 -34.07 45.12
N ALA A 64 26.73 -34.59 44.14
CA ALA A 64 28.16 -34.85 44.26
C ALA A 64 29.05 -33.60 44.07
N GLY A 65 28.45 -32.43 43.80
CA GLY A 65 29.15 -31.16 43.66
C GLY A 65 29.53 -30.76 42.23
N ALA A 66 28.91 -31.35 41.21
CA ALA A 66 29.04 -30.84 39.83
C ALA A 66 28.47 -29.43 39.74
N ASP A 67 29.14 -28.55 38.99
CA ASP A 67 28.66 -27.18 38.76
C ASP A 67 27.50 -27.20 37.74
N PRO A 68 26.25 -26.82 38.13
CA PRO A 68 25.13 -26.73 37.19
C PRO A 68 25.38 -25.75 36.04
N ASN A 69 26.32 -24.82 36.22
CA ASN A 69 26.70 -23.80 35.24
C ASN A 69 27.98 -24.14 34.47
N THR A 70 28.47 -25.37 34.57
CA THR A 70 29.56 -25.84 33.71
C THR A 70 29.21 -25.63 32.23
N SER A 71 30.22 -25.48 31.39
CA SER A 71 30.01 -25.29 29.95
C SER A 71 31.10 -25.94 29.11
N MET A 72 30.74 -26.29 27.88
CA MET A 72 31.70 -26.64 26.85
C MET A 72 32.56 -25.44 26.43
N TRP A 73 33.57 -25.68 25.58
CA TRP A 73 34.47 -24.64 25.06
C TRP A 73 33.75 -23.50 24.33
N ASN A 74 32.57 -23.78 23.74
CA ASN A 74 31.72 -22.82 23.06
C ASN A 74 30.61 -22.22 23.96
N GLY A 75 30.68 -22.47 25.27
CA GLY A 75 29.75 -21.90 26.27
C GLY A 75 28.41 -22.64 26.45
N ILE A 76 28.18 -23.77 25.76
CA ILE A 76 26.94 -24.56 25.92
C ILE A 76 26.91 -25.23 27.31
N THR A 77 25.80 -25.07 28.04
CA THR A 77 25.58 -25.57 29.41
C THR A 77 24.73 -26.85 29.44
N PRO A 78 24.70 -27.60 30.56
CA PRO A 78 23.77 -28.71 30.74
C PRO A 78 22.30 -28.31 30.56
N LEU A 79 21.94 -27.09 31.00
CA LEU A 79 20.58 -26.57 30.87
C LEU A 79 20.18 -26.39 29.40
N MET A 80 21.08 -25.84 28.57
CA MET A 80 20.84 -25.69 27.13
C MET A 80 20.65 -27.03 26.44
N PHE A 81 21.47 -28.04 26.77
CA PHE A 81 21.31 -29.39 26.21
C PHE A 81 19.96 -30.02 26.60
N ALA A 82 19.58 -29.91 27.87
CA ALA A 82 18.32 -30.44 28.35
C ALA A 82 17.10 -29.73 27.72
N ALA A 83 17.19 -28.40 27.51
CA ALA A 83 16.14 -27.61 26.87
C ALA A 83 16.02 -27.92 25.36
N ASP A 84 17.14 -27.99 24.65
CA ASP A 84 17.20 -28.29 23.22
C ASP A 84 16.62 -29.69 22.91
N ASN A 85 16.92 -30.68 23.76
CA ASN A 85 16.42 -32.05 23.59
C ASN A 85 15.03 -32.30 24.20
N GLY A 86 14.39 -31.28 24.80
CA GLY A 86 13.02 -31.43 25.33
C GLY A 86 12.91 -32.19 26.67
N PHE A 87 13.98 -32.30 27.45
CA PHE A 87 13.98 -33.05 28.71
C PHE A 87 13.48 -32.23 29.90
N LEU A 88 12.16 -32.03 29.98
CA LEU A 88 11.50 -31.21 31.02
C LEU A 88 11.92 -31.54 32.46
N LYS A 89 12.04 -32.83 32.81
CA LYS A 89 12.47 -33.24 34.16
C LYS A 89 13.90 -32.83 34.46
N THR A 90 14.78 -33.00 33.49
CA THR A 90 16.19 -32.62 33.59
C THR A 90 16.34 -31.11 33.70
N VAL A 91 15.59 -30.34 32.90
CA VAL A 91 15.52 -28.87 33.02
C VAL A 91 15.05 -28.48 34.43
N LYS A 92 13.97 -29.08 34.94
CA LYS A 92 13.47 -28.83 36.31
C LYS A 92 14.56 -29.05 37.36
N ILE A 93 15.27 -30.17 37.29
CA ILE A 93 16.33 -30.50 38.24
C ILE A 93 17.46 -29.46 38.14
N LEU A 94 17.93 -29.12 36.94
CA LEU A 94 19.02 -28.16 36.74
C LEU A 94 18.66 -26.77 37.27
N VAL A 95 17.47 -26.25 36.94
CA VAL A 95 17.00 -24.94 37.40
C VAL A 95 16.85 -24.91 38.93
N LEU A 96 16.26 -25.94 39.54
CA LEU A 96 16.11 -26.03 41.00
C LEU A 96 17.44 -26.15 41.74
N ASN A 97 18.51 -26.59 41.07
CA ASN A 97 19.86 -26.71 41.62
C ASN A 97 20.76 -25.53 41.24
N GLY A 98 20.22 -24.40 40.76
CA GLY A 98 20.98 -23.16 40.57
C GLY A 98 21.65 -23.02 39.19
N ALA A 99 21.15 -23.71 38.16
CA ALA A 99 21.51 -23.41 36.79
C ALA A 99 21.03 -21.98 36.41
N ASP A 100 21.94 -21.18 35.86
CA ASP A 100 21.68 -19.86 35.32
C ASP A 100 20.92 -19.99 34.00
N VAL A 101 19.63 -19.62 34.04
CA VAL A 101 18.72 -19.68 32.90
C VAL A 101 19.10 -18.69 31.78
N ASN A 102 19.89 -17.67 32.10
CA ASN A 102 20.28 -16.58 31.19
C ASN A 102 21.72 -16.69 30.70
N LYS A 103 22.45 -17.74 31.10
CA LYS A 103 23.79 -18.00 30.56
C LYS A 103 23.69 -18.19 29.05
N LYS A 104 24.65 -17.62 28.30
CA LYS A 104 24.67 -17.67 26.83
C LYS A 104 25.94 -18.33 26.29
N PRO A 105 25.83 -19.17 25.25
CA PRO A 105 26.97 -19.71 24.51
C PRO A 105 27.48 -18.69 23.47
N GLU A 106 28.54 -19.03 22.73
CA GLU A 106 29.11 -18.16 21.68
C GLU A 106 28.10 -17.75 20.60
N ASN A 107 27.19 -18.64 20.20
CA ASN A 107 26.14 -18.36 19.21
C ASN A 107 24.92 -17.59 19.78
N GLN A 108 24.97 -17.20 21.07
CA GLN A 108 23.94 -16.47 21.80
C GLN A 108 22.59 -17.18 21.94
N VAL A 109 22.47 -18.47 21.59
CA VAL A 109 21.22 -19.22 21.76
C VAL A 109 21.06 -19.64 23.23
N SER A 110 20.18 -18.97 23.97
CA SER A 110 19.86 -19.33 25.35
C SER A 110 18.97 -20.58 25.44
N ALA A 111 18.84 -21.11 26.66
CA ALA A 111 17.97 -22.26 26.93
C ALA A 111 16.51 -21.99 26.55
N LEU A 112 16.02 -20.74 26.72
CA LEU A 112 14.67 -20.35 26.33
C LEU A 112 14.49 -20.42 24.81
N VAL A 113 15.42 -19.81 24.06
CA VAL A 113 15.38 -19.82 22.59
C VAL A 113 15.45 -21.25 22.04
N SER A 114 16.32 -22.11 22.60
CA SER A 114 16.36 -23.55 22.26
C SER A 114 15.03 -24.27 22.54
N ALA A 115 14.38 -23.98 23.66
CA ALA A 115 13.08 -24.58 23.98
C ALA A 115 12.00 -24.16 22.96
N VAL A 116 11.96 -22.88 22.59
CA VAL A 116 11.01 -22.35 21.61
C VAL A 116 11.28 -22.89 20.21
N PHE A 117 12.55 -22.96 19.79
CA PHE A 117 12.96 -23.53 18.51
C PHE A 117 12.50 -24.99 18.35
N ASN A 118 12.56 -25.78 19.42
CA ASN A 118 12.13 -27.18 19.43
C ASN A 118 10.64 -27.36 19.80
N ASN A 119 9.84 -26.29 19.81
CA ASN A 119 8.41 -26.29 20.15
C ASN A 119 8.08 -26.86 21.56
N ASN A 120 9.00 -26.72 22.51
CA ASN A 120 8.84 -27.24 23.88
C ASN A 120 8.22 -26.19 24.80
N MET A 121 6.90 -26.01 24.67
CA MET A 121 6.12 -25.01 25.43
C MET A 121 6.29 -25.14 26.95
N ASP A 122 6.24 -26.35 27.51
CA ASP A 122 6.39 -26.57 28.95
C ASP A 122 7.77 -26.13 29.48
N ILE A 123 8.82 -26.31 28.67
CA ILE A 123 10.17 -25.91 29.04
C ILE A 123 10.32 -24.40 28.91
N ALA A 124 9.82 -23.82 27.82
CA ALA A 124 9.83 -22.37 27.61
C ALA A 124 9.11 -21.65 28.75
N GLU A 125 7.88 -22.07 29.09
CA GLU A 125 7.13 -21.50 30.20
C GLU A 125 7.87 -21.67 31.55
N LEU A 126 8.44 -22.86 31.80
CA LEU A 126 9.21 -23.08 33.02
C LEU A 126 10.40 -22.10 33.12
N LEU A 127 11.15 -21.93 32.04
CA LEU A 127 12.30 -21.03 32.02
C LEU A 127 11.88 -19.57 32.25
N ILE A 128 10.80 -19.11 31.60
CA ILE A 128 10.25 -17.76 31.79
C ILE A 128 9.83 -17.54 33.25
N ARG A 129 9.14 -18.52 33.87
CA ARG A 129 8.74 -18.46 35.29
C ARG A 129 9.92 -18.47 36.26
N HIS A 130 11.11 -18.85 35.79
CA HIS A 130 12.38 -18.81 36.52
C HIS A 130 13.31 -17.69 36.05
N GLU A 131 12.73 -16.57 35.57
CA GLU A 131 13.44 -15.32 35.23
C GLU A 131 14.36 -15.43 33.99
N ALA A 132 14.06 -16.34 33.06
CA ALA A 132 14.68 -16.28 31.74
C ALA A 132 14.28 -14.97 31.03
N ASP A 133 15.27 -14.29 30.41
CA ASP A 133 15.05 -13.07 29.65
C ASP A 133 14.23 -13.38 28.41
N ILE A 134 12.94 -13.01 28.46
CA ILE A 134 11.99 -13.27 27.39
C ILE A 134 12.34 -12.51 26.10
N ASN A 135 13.08 -11.40 26.20
CA ASN A 135 13.48 -10.56 25.07
C ASN A 135 14.83 -10.95 24.49
N ASP A 136 15.39 -12.08 24.93
CA ASP A 136 16.66 -12.56 24.43
C ASP A 136 16.58 -12.93 22.93
N THR A 137 17.70 -12.75 22.25
CA THR A 137 17.86 -13.01 20.82
C THR A 137 19.14 -13.77 20.55
N ASP A 138 19.11 -14.63 19.53
CA ASP A 138 20.30 -15.33 19.07
C ASP A 138 21.34 -14.39 18.39
N SER A 139 22.45 -14.97 17.89
CA SER A 139 23.49 -14.21 17.19
C SER A 139 23.03 -13.55 15.89
N TYR A 140 21.85 -13.86 15.38
CA TYR A 140 21.22 -13.22 14.22
C TYR A 140 20.15 -12.20 14.63
N GLY A 141 19.94 -11.96 15.92
CA GLY A 141 18.90 -11.07 16.44
C GLY A 141 17.49 -11.68 16.40
N VAL A 142 17.37 -12.99 16.20
CA VAL A 142 16.08 -13.68 16.15
C VAL A 142 15.60 -13.93 17.58
N SER A 143 14.43 -13.40 17.93
CA SER A 143 13.79 -13.62 19.23
C SER A 143 12.96 -14.91 19.24
N SER A 144 12.55 -15.32 20.44
CA SER A 144 11.61 -16.42 20.67
C SER A 144 10.32 -16.26 19.84
N LEU A 145 9.70 -15.07 19.85
CA LEU A 145 8.48 -14.80 19.10
C LEU A 145 8.70 -14.88 17.59
N ILE A 146 9.85 -14.43 17.07
CA ILE A 146 10.17 -14.56 15.64
C ILE A 146 10.30 -16.03 15.25
N TYR A 147 10.95 -16.87 16.08
CA TYR A 147 11.02 -18.31 15.84
C TYR A 147 9.64 -18.95 15.86
N ALA A 148 8.83 -18.69 16.90
CA ALA A 148 7.49 -19.24 17.02
C ALA A 148 6.61 -18.85 15.81
N ALA A 149 6.71 -17.60 15.34
CA ALA A 149 6.01 -17.13 14.15
C ALA A 149 6.50 -17.82 12.86
N ALA A 150 7.81 -17.98 12.67
CA ALA A 150 8.41 -18.60 11.49
C ALA A 150 8.14 -20.10 11.40
N TYR A 151 8.00 -20.79 12.52
CA TYR A 151 7.71 -22.23 12.57
C TYR A 151 6.22 -22.56 12.75
N ASN A 152 5.35 -21.55 12.74
CA ASN A 152 3.91 -21.71 12.87
C ASN A 152 3.47 -22.33 14.22
N TYR A 153 4.03 -21.84 15.32
CA TYR A 153 3.69 -22.28 16.68
C TYR A 153 2.76 -21.27 17.34
N TYR A 154 1.47 -21.32 16.98
CA TYR A 154 0.45 -20.39 17.50
C TYR A 154 0.42 -20.31 19.03
N SER A 155 0.36 -21.47 19.71
CA SER A 155 0.29 -21.50 21.18
C SER A 155 1.55 -20.91 21.84
N LEU A 156 2.73 -21.11 21.22
CA LEU A 156 3.96 -20.46 21.71
C LEU A 156 3.92 -18.96 21.49
N CYS A 157 3.44 -18.48 20.34
CA CYS A 157 3.27 -17.04 20.12
C CYS A 157 2.34 -16.43 21.19
N ASP A 158 1.20 -17.07 21.45
CA ASP A 158 0.22 -16.62 22.45
C ASP A 158 0.82 -16.59 23.87
N MET A 159 1.55 -17.63 24.25
CA MET A 159 2.22 -17.70 25.55
C MET A 159 3.33 -16.65 25.71
N LEU A 160 4.16 -16.44 24.69
CA LEU A 160 5.23 -15.44 24.72
C LEU A 160 4.65 -14.02 24.82
N LEU A 161 3.56 -13.73 24.11
CA LEU A 161 2.84 -12.46 24.22
C LEU A 161 2.17 -12.29 25.59
N TYR A 162 1.61 -13.36 26.15
CA TYR A 162 1.04 -13.35 27.50
C TYR A 162 2.07 -12.97 28.57
N TYR A 163 3.33 -13.41 28.42
CA TYR A 163 4.44 -13.02 29.29
C TYR A 163 5.15 -11.72 28.85
N GLU A 164 4.52 -10.92 27.99
CA GLU A 164 4.98 -9.59 27.58
C GLU A 164 6.32 -9.58 26.81
N GLU A 165 6.61 -10.58 25.97
CA GLU A 165 7.72 -10.47 25.00
C GLU A 165 7.51 -9.22 24.12
N ASN A 166 8.60 -8.48 23.86
CA ASN A 166 8.57 -7.33 22.98
C ASN A 166 8.22 -7.73 21.55
N ILE A 167 6.98 -7.48 21.15
CA ILE A 167 6.44 -7.78 19.83
C ILE A 167 7.14 -7.06 18.66
N GLU A 168 7.88 -5.98 18.96
CA GLU A 168 8.53 -5.11 17.96
C GLU A 168 9.98 -5.49 17.65
N VAL A 169 10.50 -6.59 18.20
CA VAL A 169 11.88 -7.04 17.92
C VAL A 169 12.04 -7.31 16.42
N GLN A 170 13.17 -6.85 15.88
CA GLN A 170 13.61 -7.10 14.50
C GLN A 170 14.94 -7.83 14.51
N ASP A 171 15.07 -8.88 13.69
CA ASP A 171 16.33 -9.57 13.48
C ASP A 171 17.35 -8.69 12.73
N LYS A 172 18.57 -9.18 12.52
CA LYS A 172 19.62 -8.45 11.78
C LYS A 172 19.25 -8.12 10.33
N LYS A 173 18.20 -8.73 9.76
CA LYS A 173 17.66 -8.42 8.43
C LYS A 173 16.48 -7.44 8.50
N GLY A 174 16.06 -7.01 9.68
CA GLY A 174 14.89 -6.16 9.90
C GLY A 174 13.57 -6.95 9.94
N THR A 175 13.61 -8.27 10.01
CA THR A 175 12.40 -9.12 10.04
C THR A 175 11.82 -9.13 11.45
N ASN A 176 10.53 -8.81 11.59
CA ASN A 176 9.79 -8.99 12.84
C ASN A 176 8.87 -10.24 12.78
N ALA A 177 8.20 -10.55 13.89
CA ALA A 177 7.31 -11.71 13.98
C ALA A 177 6.14 -11.65 12.97
N VAL A 178 5.58 -10.46 12.71
CA VAL A 178 4.49 -10.28 11.72
C VAL A 178 4.98 -10.65 10.32
N MET A 179 6.16 -10.17 9.94
CA MET A 179 6.78 -10.50 8.65
C MET A 179 7.07 -12.01 8.54
N ALA A 180 7.65 -12.60 9.58
CA ALA A 180 7.94 -14.04 9.61
C ALA A 180 6.66 -14.88 9.40
N ALA A 181 5.59 -14.61 10.17
CA ALA A 181 4.31 -15.30 10.02
C ALA A 181 3.66 -15.05 8.64
N THR A 182 3.83 -13.84 8.09
CA THR A 182 3.29 -13.47 6.77
C THR A 182 3.97 -14.22 5.62
N VAL A 183 5.29 -14.40 5.70
CA VAL A 183 6.05 -15.18 4.69
C VAL A 183 5.59 -16.63 4.66
N ILE A 184 5.28 -17.21 5.83
CA ILE A 184 4.76 -18.57 5.97
C ILE A 184 3.31 -18.68 5.50
N GLY A 185 2.56 -17.57 5.48
CA GLY A 185 1.14 -17.56 5.12
C GLY A 185 0.22 -17.91 6.29
N ASN A 186 0.66 -17.73 7.54
CA ASN A 186 -0.18 -18.02 8.68
C ASN A 186 -1.07 -16.82 9.07
N TYR A 187 -2.35 -16.91 8.70
CA TYR A 187 -3.37 -15.91 9.04
C TYR A 187 -3.57 -15.71 10.55
N ASP A 188 -3.68 -16.79 11.32
CA ASP A 188 -4.06 -16.75 12.72
C ASP A 188 -2.97 -16.12 13.60
N ILE A 189 -1.69 -16.40 13.32
CA ILE A 189 -0.54 -15.80 14.01
C ILE A 189 -0.41 -14.33 13.62
N VAL A 190 -0.54 -13.97 12.34
CA VAL A 190 -0.53 -12.56 11.93
C VAL A 190 -1.64 -11.79 12.63
N LYS A 191 -2.85 -12.36 12.69
CA LYS A 191 -3.97 -11.75 13.40
C LYS A 191 -3.69 -11.61 14.91
N LEU A 192 -3.18 -12.66 15.56
CA LEU A 192 -2.80 -12.65 16.97
C LEU A 192 -1.80 -11.52 17.28
N LEU A 193 -0.77 -11.36 16.45
CA LEU A 193 0.25 -10.33 16.63
C LEU A 193 -0.34 -8.92 16.45
N ILE A 194 -1.19 -8.72 15.44
CA ILE A 194 -1.86 -7.44 15.19
C ILE A 194 -2.81 -7.08 16.33
N ASP A 195 -3.60 -8.04 16.82
CA ASP A 195 -4.54 -7.86 17.92
C ASP A 195 -3.80 -7.52 19.24
N ASN A 196 -2.53 -7.93 19.38
CA ASN A 196 -1.63 -7.56 20.48
C ASN A 196 -0.78 -6.30 20.21
N GLY A 197 -1.10 -5.53 19.17
CA GLY A 197 -0.54 -4.20 18.95
C GLY A 197 0.72 -4.12 18.09
N ALA A 198 1.06 -5.18 17.34
CA ALA A 198 2.20 -5.15 16.43
C ALA A 198 2.08 -4.04 15.37
N GLN A 199 3.18 -3.34 15.08
CA GLN A 199 3.24 -2.31 14.05
C GLN A 199 3.29 -2.93 12.65
N ILE A 200 2.18 -2.82 11.94
CA ILE A 200 1.97 -3.42 10.60
C ILE A 200 2.87 -2.83 9.51
N ASN A 201 3.23 -1.55 9.62
CA ASN A 201 3.97 -0.82 8.60
C ASN A 201 5.50 -0.82 8.82
N LYS A 202 6.01 -1.62 9.76
CA LYS A 202 7.46 -1.85 9.88
C LYS A 202 8.01 -2.43 8.59
N THR A 203 9.29 -2.15 8.33
CA THR A 203 10.00 -2.60 7.15
C THR A 203 11.23 -3.40 7.52
N ASP A 204 11.53 -4.41 6.72
CA ASP A 204 12.84 -5.07 6.74
C ASP A 204 13.95 -4.13 6.23
N ASN A 205 15.19 -4.60 6.23
CA ASN A 205 16.34 -3.84 5.75
C ASN A 205 16.27 -3.50 4.26
N GLU A 206 15.41 -4.16 3.47
CA GLU A 206 15.19 -3.88 2.06
C GLU A 206 14.00 -2.92 1.85
N GLY A 207 13.32 -2.51 2.91
CA GLY A 207 12.13 -1.67 2.85
C GLY A 207 10.83 -2.45 2.58
N ASN A 208 10.83 -3.79 2.71
CA ASN A 208 9.63 -4.58 2.51
C ASN A 208 8.75 -4.58 3.76
N THR A 209 7.44 -4.38 3.57
CA THR A 209 6.43 -4.53 4.61
C THR A 209 5.81 -5.93 4.59
N ALA A 210 5.09 -6.30 5.65
CA ALA A 210 4.28 -7.52 5.67
C ALA A 210 3.29 -7.57 4.49
N LEU A 211 2.68 -6.43 4.11
CA LEU A 211 1.78 -6.37 2.96
C LEU A 211 2.48 -6.72 1.64
N MET A 212 3.74 -6.34 1.46
CA MET A 212 4.52 -6.75 0.28
C MET A 212 4.82 -8.25 0.28
N MET A 213 5.10 -8.83 1.44
CA MET A 213 5.32 -10.28 1.58
C MET A 213 4.04 -11.08 1.27
N ALA A 214 2.88 -10.63 1.78
CA ALA A 214 1.58 -11.22 1.44
C ALA A 214 1.27 -11.08 -0.06
N ALA A 215 1.58 -9.93 -0.66
CA ALA A 215 1.46 -9.69 -2.11
C ALA A 215 2.40 -10.56 -2.95
N GLN A 216 3.60 -10.85 -2.45
CA GLN A 216 4.56 -11.76 -3.10
C GLN A 216 4.04 -13.19 -3.16
N ASN A 217 3.36 -13.66 -2.10
CA ASN A 217 2.76 -14.98 -2.03
C ASN A 217 1.39 -15.06 -2.73
N GLY A 218 0.78 -13.90 -3.02
CA GLY A 218 -0.57 -13.82 -3.56
C GLY A 218 -1.67 -14.18 -2.56
N ASP A 219 -1.37 -14.13 -1.26
CA ASP A 219 -2.30 -14.51 -0.20
C ASP A 219 -3.33 -13.39 0.02
N THR A 220 -4.48 -13.54 -0.64
CA THR A 220 -5.57 -12.56 -0.56
C THR A 220 -6.18 -12.46 0.84
N SER A 221 -6.09 -13.50 1.66
CA SER A 221 -6.63 -13.49 3.03
C SER A 221 -5.76 -12.60 3.92
N LEU A 222 -4.44 -12.77 3.85
CA LEU A 222 -3.49 -11.93 4.56
C LEU A 222 -3.47 -10.49 4.05
N ILE A 223 -3.55 -10.28 2.73
CA ILE A 223 -3.68 -8.93 2.16
C ILE A 223 -4.93 -8.24 2.72
N ASN A 224 -6.08 -8.94 2.76
CA ASN A 224 -7.30 -8.38 3.29
C ASN A 224 -7.20 -8.07 4.79
N LEU A 225 -6.59 -8.95 5.59
CA LEU A 225 -6.33 -8.71 7.01
C LEU A 225 -5.48 -7.46 7.22
N LEU A 226 -4.32 -7.40 6.57
CA LEU A 226 -3.38 -6.29 6.74
C LEU A 226 -3.99 -4.94 6.32
N LEU A 227 -4.72 -4.90 5.20
CA LEU A 227 -5.38 -3.68 4.72
C LEU A 227 -6.53 -3.24 5.63
N ASN A 228 -7.30 -4.17 6.20
CA ASN A 228 -8.36 -3.85 7.17
C ASN A 228 -7.80 -3.26 8.46
N HIS A 229 -6.56 -3.58 8.81
CA HIS A 229 -5.83 -2.96 9.92
C HIS A 229 -4.92 -1.81 9.48
N HIS A 230 -5.27 -1.12 8.39
CA HIS A 230 -4.62 0.12 7.93
C HIS A 230 -3.14 -0.03 7.50
N ALA A 231 -2.75 -1.19 6.97
CA ALA A 231 -1.48 -1.30 6.24
C ALA A 231 -1.44 -0.29 5.07
N GLY A 232 -0.33 0.41 4.90
CA GLY A 232 -0.14 1.37 3.81
C GLY A 232 0.07 0.68 2.46
N PRO A 233 -0.91 0.71 1.52
CA PRO A 233 -0.80 -0.02 0.25
C PRO A 233 0.26 0.56 -0.70
N ASP A 234 0.60 1.84 -0.52
CA ASP A 234 1.47 2.61 -1.40
C ASP A 234 2.89 2.79 -0.85
N HIS A 235 3.23 2.14 0.28
CA HIS A 235 4.62 2.08 0.72
C HIS A 235 5.48 1.44 -0.38
N VAL A 236 6.71 1.95 -0.55
CA VAL A 236 7.66 1.46 -1.55
C VAL A 236 8.95 1.04 -0.88
N ASN A 237 9.47 -0.11 -1.30
CA ASN A 237 10.75 -0.61 -0.80
C ASN A 237 11.94 0.11 -1.47
N LYS A 238 13.18 -0.30 -1.16
CA LYS A 238 14.40 0.29 -1.75
C LYS A 238 14.48 0.20 -3.28
N TYR A 239 13.66 -0.64 -3.91
CA TYR A 239 13.57 -0.80 -5.36
C TYR A 239 12.44 0.03 -5.99
N GLY A 240 11.73 0.83 -5.20
CA GLY A 240 10.54 1.57 -5.64
C GLY A 240 9.32 0.67 -5.87
N LEU A 241 9.34 -0.57 -5.37
CA LEU A 241 8.24 -1.51 -5.57
C LEU A 241 7.24 -1.37 -4.41
N SER A 242 5.98 -1.09 -4.76
CA SER A 242 4.85 -1.23 -3.83
C SER A 242 4.30 -2.65 -3.78
N ALA A 243 3.39 -2.94 -2.84
CA ALA A 243 2.69 -4.23 -2.78
C ALA A 243 2.00 -4.58 -4.12
N LEU A 244 1.46 -3.57 -4.82
CA LEU A 244 0.87 -3.75 -6.16
C LEU A 244 1.91 -4.18 -7.20
N HIS A 245 3.11 -3.57 -7.20
CA HIS A 245 4.20 -3.97 -8.10
C HIS A 245 4.62 -5.41 -7.84
N VAL A 246 4.74 -5.79 -6.57
CA VAL A 246 5.14 -7.14 -6.15
C VAL A 246 4.09 -8.17 -6.57
N ALA A 247 2.80 -7.92 -6.35
CA ALA A 247 1.73 -8.83 -6.79
C ALA A 247 1.71 -9.01 -8.32
N ILE A 248 1.95 -7.94 -9.08
CA ILE A 248 2.01 -7.99 -10.55
C ILE A 248 3.22 -8.80 -11.03
N LYS A 249 4.39 -8.56 -10.43
CA LYS A 249 5.65 -9.25 -10.80
C LYS A 249 5.53 -10.77 -10.61
N ASN A 250 4.83 -11.20 -9.56
CA ASN A 250 4.58 -12.61 -9.26
C ASN A 250 3.31 -13.18 -9.92
N GLY A 251 2.52 -12.34 -10.62
CA GLY A 251 1.39 -12.78 -11.43
C GLY A 251 0.08 -13.06 -10.67
N HIS A 252 -0.05 -12.57 -9.44
CA HIS A 252 -1.21 -12.81 -8.58
C HIS A 252 -2.37 -11.84 -8.89
N LEU A 253 -3.25 -12.22 -9.82
CA LEU A 253 -4.35 -11.34 -10.28
C LEU A 253 -5.35 -10.98 -9.19
N ASP A 254 -5.71 -11.91 -8.31
CA ASP A 254 -6.70 -11.63 -7.27
C ASP A 254 -6.13 -10.73 -6.18
N ALA A 255 -4.85 -10.88 -5.83
CA ALA A 255 -4.12 -9.92 -5.00
C ALA A 255 -4.11 -8.51 -5.62
N VAL A 256 -3.84 -8.42 -6.94
CA VAL A 256 -3.88 -7.13 -7.68
C VAL A 256 -5.27 -6.49 -7.62
N ARG A 257 -6.34 -7.27 -7.85
CA ARG A 257 -7.71 -6.77 -7.75
C ARG A 257 -8.02 -6.24 -6.36
N LEU A 258 -7.62 -6.99 -5.34
CA LEU A 258 -7.85 -6.64 -3.94
C LEU A 258 -7.11 -5.35 -3.57
N LEU A 259 -5.81 -5.25 -3.87
CA LEU A 259 -5.00 -4.06 -3.60
C LEU A 259 -5.57 -2.80 -4.28
N VAL A 260 -5.99 -2.93 -5.56
CA VAL A 260 -6.62 -1.81 -6.29
C VAL A 260 -7.96 -1.42 -5.66
N ASN A 261 -8.77 -2.37 -5.20
CA ASN A 261 -10.05 -2.08 -4.54
C ASN A 261 -9.86 -1.32 -3.23
N TYR A 262 -8.76 -1.55 -2.52
CA TYR A 262 -8.36 -0.79 -1.34
C TYR A 262 -7.64 0.54 -1.66
N GLY A 263 -7.59 0.94 -2.93
CA GLY A 263 -7.13 2.25 -3.34
C GLY A 263 -5.66 2.35 -3.74
N ALA A 264 -4.93 1.23 -3.84
CA ALA A 264 -3.52 1.24 -4.23
C ALA A 264 -3.27 2.00 -5.54
N GLU A 265 -2.22 2.81 -5.57
CA GLU A 265 -1.87 3.63 -6.71
C GLU A 265 -1.37 2.79 -7.89
N ILE A 266 -1.97 3.01 -9.07
CA ILE A 266 -1.70 2.24 -10.30
C ILE A 266 -0.72 2.92 -11.27
N SER A 267 -0.23 4.10 -10.90
CA SER A 267 0.55 5.02 -11.74
C SER A 267 2.03 5.22 -11.32
N PRO A 268 2.44 5.03 -10.05
CA PRO A 268 3.83 5.18 -9.65
C PRO A 268 4.76 4.32 -10.49
N LYS A 269 5.98 4.81 -10.70
CA LYS A 269 7.05 4.04 -11.36
C LYS A 269 7.95 3.45 -10.28
N ASP A 270 8.38 2.22 -10.50
CA ASP A 270 9.50 1.64 -9.76
C ASP A 270 10.84 2.30 -10.15
N ASN A 271 11.93 1.93 -9.47
CA ASN A 271 13.26 2.49 -9.76
C ASN A 271 13.80 2.11 -11.14
N THR A 272 13.16 1.16 -11.83
CA THR A 272 13.47 0.81 -13.23
C THR A 272 12.61 1.57 -14.25
N GLY A 273 11.74 2.47 -13.76
CA GLY A 273 10.88 3.33 -14.58
C GLY A 273 9.59 2.66 -15.05
N TYR A 274 9.26 1.45 -14.56
CA TYR A 274 8.04 0.75 -14.95
C TYR A 274 6.90 1.09 -14.01
N THR A 275 5.74 1.42 -14.60
CA THR A 275 4.46 1.46 -13.88
C THR A 275 3.92 0.04 -13.68
N PRO A 276 2.96 -0.17 -12.76
CA PRO A 276 2.22 -1.43 -12.61
C PRO A 276 1.74 -1.99 -13.96
N TYR A 277 1.21 -1.13 -14.83
CA TYR A 277 0.79 -1.52 -16.19
C TYR A 277 1.95 -1.98 -17.08
N ALA A 278 3.09 -1.28 -17.04
CA ALA A 278 4.25 -1.62 -17.85
C ALA A 278 4.89 -2.94 -17.38
N LEU A 279 4.93 -3.19 -16.07
CA LEU A 279 5.33 -4.49 -15.51
C LEU A 279 4.40 -5.62 -15.97
N ALA A 280 3.08 -5.41 -15.90
CA ALA A 280 2.12 -6.39 -16.39
C ALA A 280 2.32 -6.67 -17.89
N LYS A 281 2.65 -5.65 -18.71
CA LYS A 281 2.98 -5.83 -20.14
C LYS A 281 4.17 -6.78 -20.32
N LYS A 282 5.23 -6.61 -19.53
CA LYS A 282 6.45 -7.43 -19.55
C LYS A 282 6.20 -8.87 -19.10
N SER A 283 5.37 -9.09 -18.08
CA SER A 283 5.09 -10.43 -17.52
C SER A 283 4.35 -11.39 -18.46
N GLY A 284 3.70 -10.89 -19.51
CA GLY A 284 2.95 -11.72 -20.45
C GLY A 284 1.53 -12.10 -20.01
N ASN A 285 1.11 -11.83 -18.77
CA ASN A 285 -0.22 -12.20 -18.27
C ASN A 285 -1.36 -11.40 -18.94
N ARG A 286 -2.11 -12.04 -19.84
CA ARG A 286 -3.17 -11.40 -20.66
C ARG A 286 -4.32 -10.86 -19.81
N GLU A 287 -4.74 -11.60 -18.78
CA GLU A 287 -5.86 -11.19 -17.92
C GLU A 287 -5.50 -9.99 -17.06
N MET A 288 -4.28 -9.99 -16.51
CA MET A 288 -3.77 -8.86 -15.73
C MET A 288 -3.65 -7.59 -16.56
N LYS A 289 -3.14 -7.69 -17.79
CA LYS A 289 -3.11 -6.57 -18.74
C LYS A 289 -4.51 -6.04 -19.01
N LYS A 290 -5.50 -6.93 -19.23
CA LYS A 290 -6.88 -6.54 -19.50
C LYS A 290 -7.51 -5.81 -18.30
N TYR A 291 -7.27 -6.30 -17.09
CA TYR A 291 -7.74 -5.66 -15.87
C TYR A 291 -7.09 -4.29 -15.63
N LEU A 292 -5.76 -4.18 -15.70
CA LEU A 292 -5.09 -2.89 -15.52
C LEU A 292 -5.43 -1.88 -16.63
N SER A 293 -5.66 -2.34 -17.86
CA SER A 293 -6.17 -1.49 -18.95
C SER A 293 -7.57 -0.94 -18.65
N SER A 294 -8.47 -1.73 -18.04
CA SER A 294 -9.82 -1.25 -17.72
C SER A 294 -9.83 -0.20 -16.60
N LEU A 295 -8.84 -0.24 -15.70
CA LEU A 295 -8.67 0.76 -14.65
C LEU A 295 -8.17 2.11 -15.19
N LYS A 296 -7.29 2.10 -16.21
CA LYS A 296 -6.86 3.33 -16.91
C LYS A 296 -8.03 4.09 -17.54
N ILE A 297 -9.05 3.38 -18.01
CA ILE A 297 -10.25 3.98 -18.61
C ILE A 297 -11.12 4.70 -17.55
N LYS A 298 -11.01 4.32 -16.27
CA LYS A 298 -11.79 4.92 -15.17
C LYS A 298 -11.12 6.14 -14.51
N LYS A 299 -9.79 6.28 -14.56
CA LYS A 299 -9.06 7.43 -14.02
C LYS A 299 -8.56 8.35 -15.16
N THR A 300 -9.42 9.26 -15.63
CA THR A 300 -9.14 10.69 -15.92
C THR A 300 -10.34 11.34 -16.63
N PHE A 301 -11.44 11.59 -15.91
CA PHE A 301 -12.37 12.67 -16.28
C PHE A 301 -12.33 13.70 -15.16
N SER A 302 -11.35 14.61 -15.25
CA SER A 302 -11.23 15.77 -14.35
C SER A 302 -11.22 17.02 -15.23
N PRO A 303 -12.39 17.51 -15.66
CA PRO A 303 -12.44 18.67 -16.52
C PRO A 303 -11.97 19.91 -15.77
N THR A 304 -11.03 20.65 -16.35
CA THR A 304 -10.37 21.80 -15.73
C THR A 304 -10.94 23.14 -16.21
N ILE A 305 -11.59 23.17 -17.38
CA ILE A 305 -12.20 24.36 -18.00
C ILE A 305 -11.21 25.54 -17.98
N ASP A 306 -10.15 25.43 -18.77
CA ASP A 306 -8.99 26.32 -18.68
C ASP A 306 -9.05 27.52 -19.62
N ARG A 307 -10.01 27.55 -20.55
CA ARG A 307 -10.07 28.60 -21.57
C ARG A 307 -11.49 29.04 -21.87
N LEU A 308 -11.69 30.35 -21.93
CA LEU A 308 -12.89 30.99 -22.47
C LEU A 308 -12.55 31.63 -23.81
N PHE A 309 -13.39 31.47 -24.82
CA PHE A 309 -13.21 32.15 -26.11
C PHE A 309 -14.45 32.91 -26.55
N LEU A 310 -14.22 34.01 -27.27
CA LEU A 310 -15.23 34.76 -27.99
C LEU A 310 -14.80 34.87 -29.46
N SER A 311 -15.68 34.49 -30.38
CA SER A 311 -15.37 34.40 -31.80
C SER A 311 -16.48 35.01 -32.66
N PRO A 312 -16.33 36.27 -33.10
CA PRO A 312 -17.11 36.79 -34.21
C PRO A 312 -16.91 35.94 -35.46
N CYS A 313 -18.01 35.57 -36.10
CA CYS A 313 -18.01 34.59 -37.19
C CYS A 313 -18.95 35.02 -38.32
N PHE A 314 -18.50 34.82 -39.57
CA PHE A 314 -19.32 34.86 -40.76
C PHE A 314 -19.61 33.43 -41.23
N LYS A 315 -20.88 33.14 -41.52
CA LYS A 315 -21.27 31.89 -42.17
C LYS A 315 -21.88 32.20 -43.53
N LEU A 316 -21.33 31.61 -44.58
CA LEU A 316 -21.74 31.91 -45.93
C LEU A 316 -21.93 30.65 -46.76
N ASN A 317 -22.89 30.71 -47.67
CA ASN A 317 -23.02 29.78 -48.77
C ASN A 317 -23.26 30.58 -50.06
N THR A 318 -23.47 29.89 -51.18
CA THR A 318 -23.67 30.55 -52.49
C THR A 318 -24.90 31.46 -52.57
N GLY A 319 -25.81 31.45 -51.59
CA GLY A 319 -27.06 32.23 -51.62
C GLY A 319 -27.34 33.08 -50.38
N ASP A 320 -26.59 32.93 -49.30
CA ASP A 320 -26.93 33.44 -47.98
C ASP A 320 -25.68 33.77 -47.13
N LEU A 321 -25.83 34.73 -46.22
CA LEU A 321 -24.77 35.22 -45.34
C LEU A 321 -25.33 35.53 -43.95
N TYR A 322 -24.76 34.88 -42.95
CA TYR A 322 -25.03 35.11 -41.54
C TYR A 322 -23.82 35.72 -40.86
N PHE A 323 -24.10 36.63 -39.94
CA PHE A 323 -23.10 37.20 -39.05
C PHE A 323 -23.54 36.96 -37.61
N GLY A 324 -22.57 36.67 -36.75
CA GLY A 324 -22.84 36.30 -35.38
C GLY A 324 -21.57 36.17 -34.55
N SER A 325 -21.72 35.58 -33.38
CA SER A 325 -20.59 35.27 -32.52
C SER A 325 -20.83 33.96 -31.78
N ASP A 326 -19.75 33.21 -31.63
CA ASP A 326 -19.68 32.07 -30.73
C ASP A 326 -18.99 32.49 -29.43
N VAL A 327 -19.51 32.06 -28.30
CA VAL A 327 -18.83 32.05 -27.01
C VAL A 327 -18.71 30.61 -26.54
N GLY A 328 -17.58 30.25 -25.97
CA GLY A 328 -17.41 28.88 -25.51
C GLY A 328 -16.30 28.71 -24.52
N ILE A 329 -16.32 27.56 -23.89
CA ILE A 329 -15.29 27.11 -22.97
C ILE A 329 -14.56 25.91 -23.57
N MET A 330 -13.29 25.77 -23.25
CA MET A 330 -12.45 24.67 -23.69
C MET A 330 -11.70 24.09 -22.51
N ASP A 331 -11.66 22.77 -22.48
CA ASP A 331 -10.78 21.99 -21.65
C ASP A 331 -9.56 21.61 -22.49
N GLU A 332 -8.38 22.08 -22.10
CA GLU A 332 -7.15 21.81 -22.85
C GLU A 332 -6.70 20.37 -22.69
N ASN A 333 -6.91 19.77 -21.51
CA ASN A 333 -6.52 18.39 -21.24
C ASN A 333 -7.33 17.39 -22.07
N LEU A 334 -8.62 17.67 -22.27
CA LEU A 334 -9.51 16.87 -23.09
C LEU A 334 -9.55 17.33 -24.56
N GLU A 335 -8.90 18.45 -24.89
CA GLU A 335 -8.99 19.20 -26.15
C GLU A 335 -10.45 19.37 -26.64
N THR A 336 -11.39 19.44 -25.70
CA THR A 336 -12.83 19.43 -25.97
C THR A 336 -13.44 20.72 -25.47
N GLY A 337 -14.31 21.31 -26.28
CA GLY A 337 -14.97 22.57 -25.96
C GLY A 337 -16.48 22.49 -26.07
N LEU A 338 -17.16 23.29 -25.26
CA LEU A 338 -18.58 23.58 -25.40
C LEU A 338 -18.73 24.99 -25.96
N GLN A 339 -19.62 25.16 -26.93
CA GLN A 339 -19.86 26.44 -27.59
C GLN A 339 -21.34 26.79 -27.69
N PHE A 340 -21.62 28.08 -27.56
CA PHE A 340 -22.92 28.69 -27.78
C PHE A 340 -22.79 29.80 -28.82
N GLY A 341 -23.62 29.75 -29.85
CA GLY A 341 -23.58 30.68 -30.96
C GLY A 341 -24.90 31.40 -31.17
N PHE A 342 -24.84 32.67 -31.54
CA PHE A 342 -26.00 33.40 -32.06
C PHE A 342 -25.65 34.03 -33.40
N TYR A 343 -26.45 33.71 -34.42
CA TYR A 343 -26.25 34.17 -35.79
C TYR A 343 -27.52 34.74 -36.36
N SER A 344 -27.44 35.90 -37.01
CA SER A 344 -28.55 36.44 -37.79
C SER A 344 -28.15 36.57 -39.24
N ARG A 345 -29.09 36.29 -40.13
CA ARG A 345 -28.98 36.64 -41.54
C ARG A 345 -28.74 38.15 -41.64
N THR A 346 -27.73 38.53 -42.41
CA THR A 346 -27.30 39.93 -42.57
C THR A 346 -28.36 40.76 -43.29
N ILE A 347 -28.91 40.23 -44.39
CA ILE A 347 -29.91 40.87 -45.24
C ILE A 347 -31.12 39.94 -45.37
N PRO A 348 -32.38 40.41 -45.21
CA PRO A 348 -33.54 39.59 -45.49
C PRO A 348 -33.48 38.95 -46.88
N LYS A 349 -33.91 37.70 -47.02
CA LYS A 349 -33.91 36.99 -48.31
C LYS A 349 -35.32 36.55 -48.69
N ARG A 350 -35.58 36.52 -50.00
CA ARG A 350 -36.84 36.00 -50.54
C ARG A 350 -36.91 34.49 -50.34
N VAL A 351 -37.98 34.05 -49.69
CA VAL A 351 -38.32 32.64 -49.45
C VAL A 351 -39.64 32.33 -50.14
N LEU A 352 -39.77 31.12 -50.68
CA LEU A 352 -41.00 30.63 -51.28
C LEU A 352 -41.66 29.65 -50.32
N ILE A 353 -42.90 29.93 -49.95
CA ILE A 353 -43.70 29.08 -49.06
C ILE A 353 -44.86 28.52 -49.86
N LYS A 354 -44.90 27.21 -49.99
CA LYS A 354 -46.03 26.50 -50.61
C LYS A 354 -47.24 26.62 -49.69
N SER A 355 -48.36 27.13 -50.22
CA SER A 355 -49.65 27.17 -49.51
C SER A 355 -50.51 25.98 -49.85
N ASP A 356 -50.64 25.68 -51.15
CA ASP A 356 -51.48 24.61 -51.73
C ASP A 356 -50.72 23.92 -52.88
N GLU A 357 -51.31 22.91 -53.54
CA GLU A 357 -50.60 22.04 -54.49
C GLU A 357 -49.80 22.78 -55.58
N ASN A 358 -50.30 23.93 -56.05
CA ASN A 358 -49.68 24.74 -57.11
C ASN A 358 -49.46 26.23 -56.76
N ILE A 359 -49.66 26.67 -55.50
CA ILE A 359 -49.52 28.09 -55.11
C ILE A 359 -48.33 28.28 -54.17
N PHE A 360 -47.41 29.17 -54.57
CA PHE A 360 -46.28 29.60 -53.77
C PHE A 360 -46.38 31.09 -53.46
N TYR A 361 -46.27 31.44 -52.19
CA TYR A 361 -46.14 32.84 -51.77
C TYR A 361 -44.68 33.18 -51.55
N GLN A 362 -44.27 34.35 -52.05
CA GLN A 362 -42.93 34.87 -51.82
C GLN A 362 -42.93 35.85 -50.65
N TYR A 363 -42.10 35.59 -49.64
CA TYR A 363 -41.93 36.47 -48.48
C TYR A 363 -40.48 36.89 -48.31
N TRP A 364 -40.27 38.04 -47.68
CA TRP A 364 -38.95 38.43 -47.19
C TRP A 364 -38.74 37.91 -45.77
N GLU A 365 -37.69 37.13 -45.57
CA GLU A 365 -37.38 36.51 -44.28
C GLU A 365 -36.00 36.94 -43.75
N LYS A 366 -35.96 37.42 -42.51
CA LYS A 366 -34.73 37.55 -41.72
C LYS A 366 -34.71 36.45 -40.65
N ARG A 367 -33.88 35.44 -40.88
CA ARG A 367 -33.76 34.25 -40.03
C ARG A 367 -32.55 34.39 -39.10
N SER A 368 -32.69 33.88 -37.88
CA SER A 368 -31.63 33.79 -36.89
C SER A 368 -31.48 32.34 -36.42
N ASN A 369 -30.29 32.00 -35.94
CA ASN A 369 -29.91 30.70 -35.43
C ASN A 369 -29.36 30.85 -34.02
N LEU A 370 -29.82 29.99 -33.11
CA LEU A 370 -29.15 29.69 -31.86
C LEU A 370 -28.43 28.35 -32.02
N GLU A 371 -27.17 28.31 -31.64
CA GLU A 371 -26.33 27.13 -31.79
C GLU A 371 -25.81 26.70 -30.42
N PHE A 372 -25.86 25.39 -30.16
CA PHE A 372 -25.16 24.79 -29.04
C PHE A 372 -24.36 23.60 -29.55
N GLY A 373 -23.07 23.55 -29.28
CA GLY A 373 -22.19 22.56 -29.87
C GLY A 373 -21.10 22.06 -28.97
N ILE A 374 -20.62 20.87 -29.30
CA ILE A 374 -19.40 20.29 -28.76
C ILE A 374 -18.34 20.26 -29.87
N ASN A 375 -17.12 20.65 -29.50
CA ASN A 375 -15.98 20.73 -30.39
C ASN A 375 -14.86 19.83 -29.87
N LYS A 376 -14.12 19.19 -30.77
CA LYS A 376 -12.89 18.46 -30.48
C LYS A 376 -11.78 19.02 -31.36
N TYR A 377 -10.70 19.48 -30.73
CA TYR A 377 -9.51 19.96 -31.42
C TYR A 377 -8.50 18.81 -31.50
N LEU A 378 -7.81 18.72 -32.61
CA LEU A 378 -6.78 17.75 -32.91
C LEU A 378 -5.56 18.53 -33.42
N HIS A 379 -4.53 18.63 -32.59
CA HIS A 379 -3.33 19.37 -32.96
C HIS A 379 -2.63 18.71 -34.17
N LEU A 380 -2.24 19.52 -35.17
CA LEU A 380 -1.58 19.03 -36.38
C LEU A 380 -0.09 19.38 -36.41
N SER A 381 0.26 20.65 -36.16
CA SER A 381 1.65 21.11 -36.27
C SER A 381 1.87 22.48 -35.64
N ASP A 382 3.07 22.68 -35.10
CA ASP A 382 3.60 24.00 -34.73
C ASP A 382 4.45 24.60 -35.86
N LEU A 383 4.31 25.89 -36.09
CA LEU A 383 5.03 26.67 -37.08
C LEU A 383 6.23 27.39 -36.42
N PRO A 384 7.32 27.65 -37.17
CA PRO A 384 8.50 28.36 -36.64
C PRO A 384 8.22 29.75 -36.06
N SER A 385 7.09 30.37 -36.41
CA SER A 385 6.63 31.65 -35.86
C SER A 385 6.00 31.55 -34.46
N GLY A 386 5.91 30.35 -33.89
CA GLY A 386 5.16 30.08 -32.65
C GLY A 386 3.66 29.95 -32.84
N ALA A 387 3.19 29.83 -34.09
CA ALA A 387 1.78 29.60 -34.40
C ALA A 387 1.46 28.09 -34.44
N SER A 388 0.27 27.68 -34.01
CA SER A 388 -0.21 26.30 -34.09
C SER A 388 -1.23 26.14 -35.21
N VAL A 389 -1.31 24.94 -35.77
CA VAL A 389 -2.36 24.52 -36.70
C VAL A 389 -3.09 23.34 -36.11
N ASP A 390 -4.41 23.49 -35.94
CA ASP A 390 -5.28 22.46 -35.35
C ASP A 390 -6.40 22.11 -36.33
N LEU A 391 -6.76 20.83 -36.43
CA LEU A 391 -8.02 20.40 -37.03
C LEU A 391 -9.11 20.47 -35.95
N TYR A 392 -10.22 21.13 -36.22
CA TYR A 392 -11.35 21.20 -35.28
C TYR A 392 -12.59 20.51 -35.86
N LEU A 393 -13.12 19.55 -35.11
CA LEU A 393 -14.34 18.80 -35.43
C LEU A 393 -15.46 19.28 -34.52
N TYR A 394 -16.68 19.41 -35.04
CA TYR A 394 -17.80 19.86 -34.22
C TYR A 394 -19.13 19.22 -34.61
N GLY A 395 -19.97 19.05 -33.59
CA GLY A 395 -21.38 18.70 -33.73
C GLY A 395 -22.23 19.73 -32.99
N LYS A 396 -23.13 20.39 -33.71
CA LYS A 396 -23.99 21.44 -33.16
C LYS A 396 -25.46 21.08 -33.28
N ILE A 397 -26.25 21.48 -32.29
CA ILE A 397 -27.69 21.62 -32.42
C ILE A 397 -27.97 23.06 -32.81
N VAL A 398 -28.61 23.25 -33.96
CA VAL A 398 -28.97 24.57 -34.50
C VAL A 398 -30.48 24.72 -34.46
N TYR A 399 -30.95 25.68 -33.67
CA TYR A 399 -32.33 26.14 -33.63
C TYR A 399 -32.48 27.39 -34.50
N SER A 400 -33.06 27.22 -35.67
CA SER A 400 -33.37 28.32 -36.60
C SER A 400 -34.78 28.84 -36.38
N PHE A 401 -34.92 30.15 -36.30
CA PHE A 401 -36.20 30.83 -36.14
C PHE A 401 -36.23 32.15 -36.92
N GLY A 402 -37.42 32.62 -37.26
CA GLY A 402 -37.61 33.91 -37.91
C GLY A 402 -38.82 34.63 -37.35
N GLY A 403 -38.86 35.95 -37.59
CA GLY A 403 -39.99 36.80 -37.21
C GLY A 403 -41.23 36.59 -38.08
N LYS A 404 -42.25 37.41 -37.84
CA LYS A 404 -43.38 37.56 -38.77
C LYS A 404 -42.88 38.04 -40.12
N TYR A 405 -43.49 37.56 -41.20
CA TYR A 405 -43.20 38.08 -42.53
C TYR A 405 -43.76 39.51 -42.64
N PRO A 406 -42.98 40.49 -43.14
CA PRO A 406 -43.48 41.84 -43.35
C PRO A 406 -44.77 41.83 -44.17
N GLY A 407 -45.83 42.48 -43.67
CA GLY A 407 -47.14 42.54 -44.33
C GLY A 407 -47.99 41.28 -44.22
N SER A 408 -47.66 40.33 -43.32
CA SER A 408 -48.45 39.11 -43.10
C SER A 408 -48.48 38.72 -41.61
N ASP A 409 -49.55 38.04 -41.19
CA ASP A 409 -49.60 37.38 -39.87
C ASP A 409 -48.87 36.04 -39.81
N LYS A 410 -48.39 35.53 -40.97
CA LYS A 410 -47.60 34.30 -41.02
C LYS A 410 -46.19 34.53 -40.45
N LYS A 411 -45.70 33.54 -39.70
CA LYS A 411 -44.35 33.53 -39.12
C LYS A 411 -43.50 32.44 -39.77
N ALA A 412 -42.20 32.68 -39.85
CA ALA A 412 -41.27 31.68 -40.32
C ALA A 412 -41.28 30.41 -39.44
N LYS A 413 -41.36 29.24 -40.09
CA LYS A 413 -41.30 27.95 -39.41
C LYS A 413 -39.93 27.79 -38.73
N SER A 414 -39.97 27.48 -37.44
CA SER A 414 -38.76 27.18 -36.66
C SER A 414 -38.33 25.74 -36.93
N ILE A 415 -37.01 25.52 -37.00
CA ILE A 415 -36.43 24.22 -37.37
C ILE A 415 -35.25 23.96 -36.43
N THR A 416 -35.19 22.76 -35.87
CA THR A 416 -34.03 22.28 -35.11
C THR A 416 -33.31 21.21 -35.92
N LYS A 417 -31.99 21.31 -36.07
CA LYS A 417 -31.18 20.28 -36.74
C LYS A 417 -29.87 20.04 -36.02
N ILE A 418 -29.37 18.81 -36.15
CA ILE A 418 -27.99 18.48 -35.82
C ILE A 418 -27.14 18.78 -37.05
N VAL A 419 -26.07 19.53 -36.85
CA VAL A 419 -25.17 20.04 -37.88
C VAL A 419 -23.76 19.59 -37.54
N PRO A 420 -23.25 18.56 -38.24
CA PRO A 420 -21.85 18.21 -38.17
C PRO A 420 -21.02 19.16 -39.04
N GLY A 421 -19.78 19.38 -38.63
CA GLY A 421 -18.81 20.11 -39.42
C GLY A 421 -17.39 19.89 -38.95
N PHE A 422 -16.45 20.41 -39.73
CA PHE A 422 -15.03 20.36 -39.44
C PHE A 422 -14.35 21.61 -39.98
N GLY A 423 -13.12 21.87 -39.59
CA GLY A 423 -12.34 22.97 -40.14
C GLY A 423 -10.91 22.99 -39.65
N ILE A 424 -10.15 23.99 -40.11
CA ILE A 424 -8.77 24.24 -39.70
C ILE A 424 -8.71 25.53 -38.91
N CYS A 425 -7.95 25.51 -37.83
CA CYS A 425 -7.70 26.63 -36.94
C CYS A 425 -6.20 26.94 -36.95
N TRP A 426 -5.84 28.21 -37.15
CA TRP A 426 -4.49 28.72 -36.97
C TRP A 426 -4.46 29.56 -35.69
N GLY A 427 -3.70 29.15 -34.69
CA GLY A 427 -3.55 29.86 -33.42
C GLY A 427 -2.21 30.58 -33.32
N HIS A 428 -2.19 31.79 -32.79
CA HIS A 428 -0.98 32.48 -32.35
C HIS A 428 -1.33 33.32 -31.12
N GLU A 429 -0.65 33.04 -30.00
CA GLU A 429 -0.93 33.64 -28.69
C GLU A 429 -2.43 33.57 -28.31
N LEU A 430 -3.09 34.73 -28.17
CA LEU A 430 -4.50 34.84 -27.78
C LEU A 430 -5.44 34.67 -28.98
N PHE A 431 -4.94 34.81 -30.21
CA PHE A 431 -5.77 34.87 -31.41
C PHE A 431 -5.82 33.53 -32.12
N ARG A 432 -7.01 33.17 -32.61
CA ARG A 432 -7.21 32.01 -33.48
C ARG A 432 -8.01 32.42 -34.72
N PHE A 433 -7.54 32.04 -35.89
CA PHE A 433 -8.27 32.18 -37.15
C PHE A 433 -8.86 30.82 -37.55
N ASN A 434 -10.16 30.78 -37.77
CA ASN A 434 -10.89 29.54 -38.05
C ASN A 434 -11.50 29.58 -39.45
N VAL A 435 -11.29 28.51 -40.21
CA VAL A 435 -11.98 28.25 -41.46
C VAL A 435 -12.66 26.89 -41.35
N GLY A 436 -13.99 26.90 -41.41
CA GLY A 436 -14.83 25.73 -41.21
C GLY A 436 -15.74 25.44 -42.37
N TYR A 437 -16.17 24.20 -42.42
CA TYR A 437 -17.20 23.70 -43.30
C TYR A 437 -18.28 22.99 -42.49
N GLU A 438 -19.54 23.30 -42.74
CA GLU A 438 -20.68 22.60 -42.16
C GLU A 438 -21.72 22.23 -43.21
N PHE A 439 -22.38 21.09 -42.98
CA PHE A 439 -23.53 20.68 -43.78
C PHE A 439 -24.82 21.05 -43.06
N PHE A 440 -25.46 22.14 -43.51
CA PHE A 440 -26.65 22.68 -42.90
C PHE A 440 -27.72 23.03 -43.93
N ASN A 441 -28.70 22.14 -44.09
CA ASN A 441 -29.86 22.42 -44.93
C ASN A 441 -30.91 23.23 -44.14
N THR A 442 -31.06 24.51 -44.45
CA THR A 442 -32.04 25.41 -43.81
C THR A 442 -33.49 25.10 -44.20
N GLY A 443 -33.73 24.18 -45.14
CA GLY A 443 -35.06 23.79 -45.61
C GLY A 443 -35.74 24.80 -46.55
N ILE A 444 -35.06 25.90 -46.87
CA ILE A 444 -35.67 27.07 -47.54
C ILE A 444 -35.25 27.23 -49.01
N LYS A 445 -34.21 26.51 -49.44
CA LYS A 445 -33.85 26.23 -50.83
C LYS A 445 -32.98 24.97 -50.77
N PRO A 446 -33.41 23.80 -51.28
CA PRO A 446 -32.66 22.54 -51.09
C PRO A 446 -31.23 22.55 -51.63
N ILE A 447 -30.91 23.52 -52.47
CA ILE A 447 -29.74 23.55 -53.35
C ILE A 447 -28.45 23.92 -52.59
N ASN A 448 -28.53 24.63 -51.45
CA ASN A 448 -27.34 25.20 -50.79
C ASN A 448 -27.20 24.73 -49.33
N SER A 449 -26.86 23.46 -49.14
CA SER A 449 -26.66 22.86 -47.81
C SER A 449 -25.21 22.92 -47.33
N HIS A 450 -24.29 23.44 -48.14
CA HIS A 450 -22.87 23.54 -47.84
C HIS A 450 -22.53 24.96 -47.39
N TRP A 451 -21.92 25.09 -46.22
CA TRP A 451 -21.59 26.38 -45.62
C TRP A 451 -20.12 26.45 -45.28
N ILE A 452 -19.56 27.65 -45.46
CA ILE A 452 -18.21 28.00 -45.04
C ILE A 452 -18.34 28.96 -43.85
N ASN A 453 -17.62 28.66 -42.79
CA ASN A 453 -17.54 29.45 -41.57
C ASN A 453 -16.17 30.12 -41.50
N LEU A 454 -16.13 31.43 -41.31
CA LEU A 454 -14.91 32.20 -41.14
C LEU A 454 -14.99 32.95 -39.81
N GLY A 455 -14.04 32.76 -38.91
CA GLY A 455 -14.06 33.38 -37.60
C GLY A 455 -12.69 33.77 -37.10
N ILE A 456 -12.64 34.81 -36.28
CA ILE A 456 -11.44 35.20 -35.51
C ILE A 456 -11.82 35.12 -34.04
N SER A 457 -11.16 34.25 -33.29
CA SER A 457 -11.41 34.06 -31.86
C SER A 457 -10.35 34.75 -31.02
N VAL A 458 -10.78 35.38 -29.94
CA VAL A 458 -9.92 35.80 -28.83
C VAL A 458 -10.08 34.77 -27.73
N ASN A 459 -8.96 34.19 -27.28
CA ASN A 459 -8.89 33.17 -26.25
C ASN A 459 -8.32 33.75 -24.98
N LEU A 460 -9.06 33.62 -23.88
CA LEU A 460 -8.64 34.01 -22.55
C LEU A 460 -8.34 32.75 -21.74
N ASN A 461 -7.07 32.58 -21.38
CA ASN A 461 -6.66 31.48 -20.51
C ASN A 461 -7.07 31.80 -19.06
N LEU A 462 -7.90 30.93 -18.50
CA LEU A 462 -8.40 30.95 -17.13
C LEU A 462 -7.42 30.18 -16.22
N HIS A 463 -6.13 30.53 -16.26
CA HIS A 463 -5.20 29.88 -15.32
C HIS A 463 -5.66 30.16 -13.89
N LYS A 464 -5.97 29.09 -13.13
CA LYS A 464 -5.84 29.17 -11.67
C LYS A 464 -4.39 29.54 -11.41
N LYS A 465 -4.16 30.67 -10.74
CA LYS A 465 -2.89 30.87 -10.03
C LYS A 465 -2.74 29.68 -9.10
N GLU A 466 -1.95 28.69 -9.49
CA GLU A 466 -1.36 27.78 -8.51
C GLU A 466 -0.58 28.67 -7.56
N LEU A 467 -1.12 28.83 -6.35
CA LEU A 467 -0.34 29.35 -5.25
C LEU A 467 0.81 28.36 -5.10
N GLN A 468 2.01 28.76 -5.52
CA GLN A 468 3.21 27.99 -5.19
C GLN A 468 3.18 27.72 -3.69
N ASP A 469 3.30 26.45 -3.31
CA ASP A 469 3.44 26.05 -1.92
C ASP A 469 4.64 26.82 -1.34
N LYS A 470 4.34 27.82 -0.51
CA LYS A 470 5.38 28.58 0.17
C LYS A 470 5.96 27.67 1.24
N VAL A 471 7.20 27.23 1.05
CA VAL A 471 7.97 26.54 2.08
C VAL A 471 8.29 27.56 3.18
N LEU A 472 7.77 27.31 4.39
CA LEU A 472 8.16 28.00 5.60
C LEU A 472 9.51 27.43 6.06
N GLU A 473 10.60 28.12 5.72
CA GLU A 473 11.89 27.90 6.38
C GLU A 473 11.89 28.66 7.71
N TRP A 474 12.02 27.94 8.81
CA TRP A 474 12.24 28.51 10.13
C TRP A 474 13.75 28.71 10.32
N TYR A 475 14.15 29.96 10.59
CA TYR A 475 15.51 30.32 11.04
C TYR A 475 15.68 30.05 12.53
#